data_AF-A0A6I4Z1R8-F1
#
_entry.id   AF-A0A6I4Z1R8-F1
#
_cell.length_a   1.000
_cell.length_b   1.000
_cell.length_c   1.000
_cell.angle_alpha   90.00
_cell.angle_beta   90.00
_cell.angle_gamma   90.00
#
_symmetry.space_group_name_H-M   'P 1'
#
loop_
_entity.id
_entity.type
_entity.pdbx_description
1 polymer ?
#
loop_
_entity_poly.entity_id
_entity_poly.type
_entity_poly.pdbx_seq_one_letter_code
_entity_poly.pdbx_strand_id
1 'polypeptide(L)'
;MPAALKQLASVYLILVGLAVAVQFIIFPFYEEHDADLVVWRTLDWFMAAGLLLALVGTFLRKREFDASTDDPSWREYVEVNGLFYGVVALTLAFLPNWFAVEWGSGGDFTIWHIIDTAMPILFVVVGLRLWREATS
;
A
#
# COMPACT_ATOMS: atom_id res chain seq x y z
N MET A 1 2.36 -17.76 -2.11
CA MET A 1 1.20 -17.51 -1.22
C MET A 1 0.02 -18.35 -1.71
N PRO A 2 -0.74 -19.06 -0.85
CA PRO A 2 -1.91 -19.83 -1.28
C PRO A 2 -2.97 -18.94 -1.96
N ALA A 3 -3.71 -19.48 -2.93
CA ALA A 3 -4.68 -18.72 -3.73
C ALA A 3 -5.73 -17.99 -2.87
N ALA A 4 -6.32 -18.68 -1.89
CA ALA A 4 -7.29 -18.08 -0.97
C ALA A 4 -6.71 -16.87 -0.19
N LEU A 5 -5.45 -16.97 0.23
CA LEU A 5 -4.77 -15.87 0.94
C LEU A 5 -4.47 -14.70 0.00
N LYS A 6 -4.09 -14.97 -1.27
CA LYS A 6 -3.93 -13.92 -2.29
C LYS A 6 -5.24 -13.18 -2.54
N GLN A 7 -6.37 -13.88 -2.63
CA GLN A 7 -7.70 -13.28 -2.80
C GLN A 7 -8.08 -12.40 -1.61
N LEU A 8 -7.89 -12.90 -0.38
CA LEU A 8 -8.18 -12.13 0.84
C LEU A 8 -7.31 -10.86 0.91
N ALA A 9 -6.00 -11.00 0.69
CA ALA A 9 -5.08 -9.87 0.66
C ALA A 9 -5.43 -8.87 -0.45
N SER A 10 -5.84 -9.36 -1.62
CA SER A 10 -6.28 -8.53 -2.74
C SER A 10 -7.49 -7.66 -2.37
N VAL A 11 -8.56 -8.28 -1.86
CA VAL A 11 -9.78 -7.56 -1.47
C VAL A 11 -9.45 -6.54 -0.39
N TYR A 12 -8.67 -6.94 0.61
CA TYR A 12 -8.24 -6.04 1.69
C TYR A 12 -7.50 -4.81 1.15
N LEU A 13 -6.47 -5.02 0.32
CA LEU A 13 -5.68 -3.93 -0.25
C LEU A 13 -6.55 -2.97 -1.08
N ILE A 14 -7.42 -3.50 -1.94
CA ILE A 14 -8.31 -2.68 -2.77
C ILE A 14 -9.25 -1.85 -1.89
N LEU A 15 -9.87 -2.46 -0.87
CA LEU A 15 -10.80 -1.75 0.02
C LEU A 15 -10.10 -0.66 0.83
N VAL A 16 -8.92 -0.94 1.40
CA VAL A 16 -8.16 0.07 2.14
C VAL A 16 -7.70 1.19 1.20
N GLY A 17 -7.19 0.84 0.01
CA GLY A 17 -6.77 1.84 -0.97
C GLY A 17 -7.91 2.77 -1.39
N LEU A 18 -9.10 2.22 -1.64
CA LEU A 18 -10.29 3.01 -1.95
C LEU A 18 -10.74 3.87 -0.76
N ALA A 19 -10.72 3.33 0.47
CA ALA A 19 -11.08 4.08 1.67
C ALA A 19 -10.16 5.28 1.88
N VAL A 20 -8.83 5.10 1.73
CA VAL A 20 -7.84 6.19 1.82
C VAL A 20 -8.06 7.22 0.72
N ALA A 21 -8.28 6.79 -0.53
CA ALA A 21 -8.55 7.73 -1.63
C ALA A 21 -9.81 8.56 -1.39
N VAL A 22 -10.89 7.92 -0.93
CA VAL A 22 -12.15 8.61 -0.60
C VAL A 22 -11.93 9.58 0.54
N GLN A 23 -11.25 9.16 1.62
CA GLN A 23 -10.95 10.03 2.74
C GLN A 23 -10.13 11.24 2.30
N PHE A 24 -9.04 11.02 1.56
CA PHE A 24 -8.16 12.07 1.07
C PHE A 24 -8.88 13.11 0.21
N ILE A 25 -9.80 12.67 -0.65
CA ILE A 25 -10.57 13.57 -1.52
C ILE A 25 -11.63 14.35 -0.73
N ILE A 26 -12.31 13.72 0.21
CA ILE A 26 -13.44 14.37 0.90
C ILE A 26 -12.95 15.22 2.09
N PHE A 27 -11.79 14.91 2.68
CA PHE A 27 -11.24 15.58 3.88
C PHE A 27 -11.24 17.12 3.81
N PRO A 28 -10.83 17.78 2.70
CA PRO A 28 -10.88 19.25 2.60
C PRO A 28 -12.28 19.86 2.71
N PHE A 29 -13.34 19.06 2.57
CA PHE A 29 -14.72 19.53 2.60
C PHE A 29 -15.36 19.50 4.00
N TYR A 30 -14.67 18.97 5.02
CA TYR A 30 -15.22 18.88 6.38
C TYR A 30 -14.19 19.01 7.51
N GLU A 31 -13.00 19.57 7.22
CA GLU A 31 -11.77 19.64 8.06
C GLU A 31 -11.89 20.29 9.47
N GLU A 32 -13.08 20.67 9.93
CA GLU A 32 -13.28 21.48 11.14
C GLU A 32 -13.47 20.66 12.44
N HIS A 33 -13.31 19.32 12.43
CA HIS A 33 -13.69 18.48 13.58
C HIS A 33 -12.58 17.54 14.10
N ASP A 34 -12.41 17.48 15.42
CA ASP A 34 -11.49 16.53 16.09
C ASP A 34 -11.80 15.05 15.76
N ALA A 35 -13.03 14.74 15.35
CA ALA A 35 -13.43 13.43 14.87
C ALA A 35 -12.68 13.00 13.59
N ASP A 36 -12.16 13.95 12.81
CA ASP A 36 -11.54 13.68 11.51
C ASP A 36 -10.13 13.10 11.68
N LEU A 37 -9.43 13.52 12.74
CA LEU A 37 -8.16 12.93 13.14
C LEU A 37 -8.34 11.47 13.61
N VAL A 38 -9.51 11.10 14.12
CA VAL A 38 -9.81 9.71 14.52
C VAL A 38 -9.95 8.81 13.29
N VAL A 39 -10.54 9.31 12.20
CA VAL A 39 -10.65 8.54 10.94
C VAL A 39 -9.27 8.27 10.36
N TRP A 40 -8.42 9.30 10.25
CA TRP A 40 -7.05 9.13 9.75
C TRP A 40 -6.23 8.16 10.60
N ARG A 41 -6.24 8.34 11.93
CA ARG A 41 -5.57 7.40 12.84
C ARG A 41 -6.05 5.96 12.68
N THR A 42 -7.35 5.77 12.45
CA THR A 42 -7.91 4.44 12.21
C THR A 42 -7.41 3.88 10.88
N LEU A 43 -7.46 4.67 9.81
CA LEU A 43 -6.97 4.28 8.49
C LEU A 43 -5.48 3.95 8.49
N ASP A 44 -4.66 4.66 9.27
CA ASP A 44 -3.23 4.38 9.36
C ASP A 44 -2.95 2.94 9.81
N TRP A 45 -3.70 2.40 10.77
CA TRP A 45 -3.57 1.00 11.17
C TRP A 45 -3.91 0.03 10.04
N PHE A 46 -4.94 0.34 9.25
CA PHE A 46 -5.30 -0.45 8.07
C PHE A 46 -4.26 -0.31 6.95
N MET A 47 -3.71 0.87 6.75
CA MET A 47 -2.62 1.15 5.82
C MET A 47 -1.35 0.37 6.19
N ALA A 48 -0.99 0.34 7.47
CA ALA A 48 0.14 -0.43 7.97
C ALA A 48 0.00 -1.93 7.68
N ALA A 49 -1.17 -2.52 8.01
CA ALA A 49 -1.45 -3.91 7.70
C ALA A 49 -1.49 -4.16 6.18
N GLY A 50 -2.00 -3.21 5.39
CA GLY A 50 -1.96 -3.24 3.93
C GLY A 50 -0.54 -3.27 3.39
N LEU A 51 0.35 -2.41 3.89
CA LEU A 51 1.76 -2.39 3.50
C LEU A 51 2.46 -3.71 3.83
N LEU A 52 2.17 -4.34 4.97
CA LEU A 52 2.71 -5.67 5.29
C LEU A 52 2.27 -6.72 4.27
N LEU A 53 0.99 -6.75 3.91
CA LEU A 53 0.48 -7.68 2.89
C LEU A 53 1.09 -7.40 1.52
N ALA A 54 1.19 -6.12 1.13
CA ALA A 54 1.79 -5.70 -0.13
C ALA A 54 3.29 -6.04 -0.18
N LEU A 55 4.02 -5.85 0.92
CA LEU A 55 5.44 -6.20 1.04
C LEU A 55 5.64 -7.70 0.86
N VAL A 56 4.90 -8.52 1.61
CA VAL A 56 5.00 -9.98 1.50
C VAL A 56 4.64 -10.44 0.07
N GLY A 57 3.54 -9.91 -0.49
CA GLY A 57 3.09 -10.27 -1.84
C GLY A 57 4.09 -9.88 -2.93
N THR A 58 4.65 -8.67 -2.87
CA THR A 58 5.65 -8.19 -3.84
C THR A 58 7.01 -8.85 -3.64
N PHE A 59 7.43 -9.09 -2.40
CA PHE A 59 8.67 -9.79 -2.08
C PHE A 59 8.67 -11.22 -2.60
N LEU A 60 7.59 -11.98 -2.37
CA LEU A 60 7.49 -13.36 -2.87
C LEU A 60 7.57 -13.40 -4.40
N ARG A 61 6.87 -12.49 -5.09
CA ARG A 61 6.92 -12.38 -6.55
C ARG A 61 8.31 -12.00 -7.06
N LYS A 62 8.97 -11.04 -6.40
CA LYS A 62 10.34 -10.65 -6.72
C LYS A 62 11.31 -11.81 -6.52
N ARG A 63 11.20 -12.56 -5.43
CA ARG A 63 12.03 -13.73 -5.17
C ARG A 63 11.84 -14.82 -6.23
N GLU A 64 10.62 -15.06 -6.67
CA GLU A 64 10.33 -16.01 -7.75
C GLU A 64 10.92 -15.54 -9.10
N PHE A 65 10.80 -14.24 -9.40
CA PHE A 65 11.40 -13.63 -10.59
C PHE A 65 12.93 -13.73 -10.57
N ASP A 66 13.57 -13.35 -9.46
CA ASP A 66 15.02 -13.38 -9.31
C ASP A 66 15.60 -14.81 -9.31
N ALA A 67 14.78 -15.83 -9.00
CA ALA A 67 15.17 -17.25 -9.04
C ALA A 67 14.92 -17.92 -10.40
N SER A 68 14.20 -17.26 -11.31
CA SER A 68 13.95 -17.80 -12.66
C SER A 68 15.21 -17.75 -13.50
N THR A 69 15.45 -18.79 -14.30
CA THR A 69 16.57 -18.88 -15.24
C THR A 69 16.23 -18.37 -16.64
N ASP A 70 14.96 -18.03 -16.86
CA ASP A 70 14.49 -17.51 -18.14
C ASP A 70 14.87 -16.03 -18.28
N ASP A 71 15.23 -15.60 -19.49
CA ASP A 71 15.48 -14.18 -19.76
C ASP A 71 14.16 -13.40 -19.66
N PRO A 72 13.97 -12.56 -18.63
CA PRO A 72 12.70 -11.89 -18.43
C PRO A 72 12.51 -10.80 -19.48
N SER A 73 11.26 -10.60 -19.89
CA SER A 73 10.92 -9.44 -20.72
C SER A 73 11.16 -8.15 -19.93
N TRP A 74 11.56 -7.07 -20.61
CA TRP A 74 11.76 -5.76 -19.98
C TRP A 74 10.50 -5.28 -19.23
N ARG A 75 9.31 -5.63 -19.73
CA ARG A 75 8.02 -5.27 -19.11
C ARG A 75 7.86 -5.94 -17.76
N GLU A 76 8.13 -7.24 -17.70
CA GLU A 76 8.05 -8.02 -16.46
C GLU A 76 9.08 -7.54 -15.44
N TYR A 77 10.30 -7.22 -15.88
CA TYR A 77 11.34 -6.65 -15.02
C TYR A 77 10.87 -5.35 -14.35
N VAL A 78 10.33 -4.42 -15.14
CA VAL A 78 9.83 -3.12 -14.64
C VAL A 78 8.63 -3.32 -13.72
N GLU A 79 7.70 -4.22 -14.05
CA GLU A 79 6.54 -4.49 -13.21
C GLU A 79 6.93 -5.07 -11.84
N VAL A 80 7.75 -6.12 -11.82
CA VAL A 80 8.13 -6.81 -10.59
C VAL A 80 8.98 -5.90 -9.68
N ASN A 81 10.01 -5.27 -10.24
CA ASN A 81 10.88 -4.39 -9.46
C ASN A 81 10.19 -3.08 -9.09
N GLY A 82 9.43 -2.47 -10.02
CA GLY A 82 8.71 -1.23 -9.77
C GLY A 82 7.71 -1.37 -8.63
N LEU A 83 6.91 -2.45 -8.62
CA LEU A 83 5.97 -2.70 -7.52
C LEU A 83 6.69 -3.00 -6.20
N PHE A 84 7.74 -3.83 -6.22
CA PHE A 84 8.48 -4.14 -5.00
C PHE A 84 9.14 -2.90 -4.38
N TYR A 85 9.92 -2.15 -5.16
CA TYR A 85 10.60 -0.96 -4.67
C TYR A 85 9.63 0.18 -4.36
N GLY A 86 8.51 0.29 -5.09
CA GLY A 86 7.43 1.23 -4.76
C GLY A 86 6.81 0.94 -3.40
N VAL A 87 6.50 -0.32 -3.10
CA VAL A 87 6.02 -0.73 -1.76
C VAL A 87 7.09 -0.47 -0.69
N VAL A 88 8.35 -0.82 -0.93
CA VAL A 88 9.43 -0.56 0.03
C VAL A 88 9.57 0.94 0.31
N ALA A 89 9.59 1.78 -0.72
CA ALA A 89 9.70 3.22 -0.57
C ALA A 89 8.53 3.80 0.23
N LEU A 90 7.29 3.37 -0.06
CA LEU A 90 6.12 3.83 0.70
C LEU A 90 6.10 3.31 2.13
N THR A 91 6.58 2.10 2.41
CA THR A 91 6.75 1.63 3.79
C THR A 91 7.77 2.48 4.55
N LEU A 92 8.89 2.81 3.92
CA LEU A 92 9.94 3.64 4.53
C LEU A 92 9.50 5.09 4.74
N ALA A 93 8.61 5.61 3.89
CA ALA A 93 7.99 6.91 4.09
C ALA A 93 6.91 6.86 5.20
N PHE A 94 6.04 5.85 5.15
CA PHE A 94 4.87 5.74 6.02
C PHE A 94 5.24 5.43 7.47
N LEU A 95 6.04 4.39 7.75
CA LEU A 95 6.25 3.95 9.13
C LEU A 95 6.87 5.04 10.03
N PRO A 96 7.96 5.73 9.65
CA PRO A 96 8.52 6.78 10.50
C PRO A 96 7.55 7.95 10.68
N ASN A 97 6.81 8.30 9.61
CA ASN A 97 5.90 9.43 9.64
C ASN A 97 4.65 9.16 10.51
N TRP A 98 4.10 7.96 10.39
CA TRP A 98 3.00 7.46 11.22
C TRP A 98 3.38 7.39 12.70
N PHE A 99 4.54 6.80 13.00
CA PHE A 99 5.04 6.72 14.37
C PHE A 99 5.34 8.10 14.98
N ALA A 100 5.80 9.06 14.18
CA ALA A 100 5.99 10.44 14.61
C ALA A 100 4.67 11.13 15.02
N VAL A 101 3.56 10.83 14.32
CA VAL A 101 2.21 11.29 14.70
C VAL A 101 1.74 10.61 15.98
N GLU A 102 1.86 9.28 16.07
CA GLU A 102 1.35 8.50 17.22
C GLU A 102 2.08 8.83 18.53
N TRP A 103 3.40 9.08 18.46
CA TRP A 103 4.21 9.45 19.63
C TRP A 103 4.41 10.96 19.84
N GLY A 104 3.64 11.80 19.12
CA GLY A 104 3.49 13.21 19.45
C GLY A 104 4.64 14.13 19.04
N SER A 105 5.58 13.67 18.20
CA SER A 105 6.59 14.54 17.57
C SER A 105 6.04 15.30 16.36
N GLY A 106 4.86 14.91 15.86
CA GLY A 106 4.27 15.42 14.63
C GLY A 106 4.91 14.77 13.40
N GLY A 107 4.09 14.37 12.43
CA GLY A 107 4.55 13.88 11.12
C GLY A 107 4.79 15.02 10.14
N ASP A 108 5.64 14.78 9.14
CA ASP A 108 5.84 15.69 8.02
C ASP A 108 4.60 15.67 7.09
N PHE A 109 4.00 16.83 6.92
CA PHE A 109 2.77 17.01 6.12
C PHE A 109 3.00 16.76 4.63
N THR A 110 4.18 17.08 4.10
CA THR A 110 4.52 16.83 2.69
C THR A 110 4.65 15.34 2.44
N ILE A 111 5.25 14.61 3.38
CA ILE A 111 5.34 13.15 3.32
C ILE A 111 3.94 12.52 3.37
N TRP A 112 3.04 13.02 4.23
CA TRP A 112 1.64 12.56 4.27
C TRP A 112 0.94 12.73 2.92
N HIS A 113 1.08 13.89 2.27
CA HIS A 113 0.48 14.10 0.94
C HIS A 113 0.96 13.09 -0.10
N ILE A 114 2.25 12.76 -0.07
CA ILE A 114 2.83 11.74 -0.96
C ILE A 114 2.24 10.36 -0.65
N ILE A 115 2.17 9.99 0.64
CA ILE A 115 1.59 8.73 1.12
C ILE A 115 0.13 8.62 0.68
N ASP A 116 -0.70 9.60 1.01
CA ASP A 116 -2.15 9.58 0.80
C ASP A 116 -2.51 9.59 -0.68
N THR A 117 -1.65 10.15 -1.53
CA THR A 117 -1.82 10.10 -2.98
C THR A 117 -1.35 8.77 -3.57
N ALA A 118 -0.17 8.29 -3.19
CA ALA A 118 0.47 7.15 -3.86
C ALA A 118 -0.01 5.80 -3.33
N MET A 119 -0.33 5.71 -2.03
CA MET A 119 -0.70 4.44 -1.39
C MET A 119 -2.00 3.84 -1.92
N PRO A 120 -3.09 4.61 -2.16
CA PRO A 120 -4.29 4.09 -2.81
C PRO A 120 -3.99 3.42 -4.14
N ILE A 121 -3.20 4.08 -4.98
CA ILE A 121 -2.83 3.59 -6.32
C ILE A 121 -2.04 2.29 -6.18
N LEU A 122 -1.03 2.29 -5.31
CA LEU A 122 -0.20 1.12 -5.08
C LEU A 122 -1.01 -0.07 -4.56
N PHE A 123 -1.88 0.14 -3.58
CA PHE A 123 -2.72 -0.91 -2.99
C PHE A 123 -3.69 -1.50 -4.01
N VAL A 124 -4.34 -0.66 -4.81
CA VAL A 124 -5.24 -1.13 -5.86
C VAL A 124 -4.46 -1.93 -6.91
N VAL A 125 -3.30 -1.44 -7.37
CA VAL A 125 -2.49 -2.14 -8.37
C VAL A 125 -1.97 -3.49 -7.86
N VAL A 126 -1.38 -3.52 -6.65
CA VAL A 126 -0.90 -4.76 -6.03
C VAL A 126 -2.07 -5.71 -5.75
N GLY A 127 -3.19 -5.20 -5.26
CA GLY A 127 -4.39 -5.98 -5.00
C GLY A 127 -4.95 -6.63 -6.28
N LEU A 128 -5.08 -5.88 -7.37
CA LEU A 128 -5.51 -6.42 -8.66
C LEU A 128 -4.55 -7.47 -9.22
N ARG A 129 -3.23 -7.29 -9.03
CA ARG A 129 -2.24 -8.29 -9.43
C ARG A 129 -2.43 -9.59 -8.65
N LEU A 130 -2.53 -9.52 -7.32
CA LEU A 130 -2.76 -10.68 -6.47
C LEU A 130 -4.06 -11.41 -6.80
N TRP A 131 -5.13 -10.68 -7.17
CA TRP A 131 -6.39 -11.27 -7.63
C TRP A 131 -6.20 -12.12 -8.89
N ARG A 132 -5.52 -11.56 -9.90
CA ARG A 132 -5.25 -12.24 -11.17
C ARG A 132 -4.41 -13.50 -10.94
N GLU A 133 -3.34 -13.39 -10.17
CA GLU A 133 -2.49 -14.54 -9.81
C GLU A 133 -3.20 -15.63 -8.99
N ALA A 134 -4.33 -15.33 -8.37
CA ALA A 134 -5.11 -16.30 -7.60
C ALA A 134 -6.22 -16.99 -8.41
N THR A 135 -6.51 -16.46 -9.60
CA THR A 135 -7.58 -16.94 -10.49
C THR A 135 -7.06 -17.52 -11.81
N SER A 136 -5.77 -17.32 -12.10
CA SER A 136 -4.99 -18.06 -13.11
C SER A 136 -4.59 -19.44 -12.63
#